data_AF-A0A936UTA4-F1
#
_entry.id   AF-A0A936UTA4-F1
#
_cell.length_a   1.000
_cell.length_b   1.000
_cell.length_c   1.000
_cell.angle_alpha   90.00
_cell.angle_beta   90.00
_cell.angle_gamma   90.00
#
_symmetry.space_group_name_H-M   'P 1'
#
loop_
_entity.id
_entity.type
_entity.pdbx_description
1 polymer ?
#
loop_
_entity_poly.entity_id
_entity_poly.type
_entity_poly.pdbx_seq_one_letter_code
_entity_poly.pdbx_strand_id
1 'polypeptide(L)'
;MGGAKAGFRSVVVALVGALAVLGSGSLPAQAGAMDAEAGALALPAAVSPESVASAAVAAGEPGAFVSLAPSRVLDTRSGHGGSGPVAARGTVAVQVAGRGGVPLSGVSAVVLNVTVTAPTASGFVTAFPGGTAAPSASNVNFVARQTVPNLVVAKVGADGTVTLLNGSSGTVQLLADVAGYFVAGDAAVPGAFVSLAPSRVLDTRSGHGGSGPVAARGTVAVQVAGRGGVPLSGVSAVVLNVTVTAPTASGFVTAFPGGTAAPSASNVNFVARQTVPNLVVAKVGADGTVTLLNGSSGTVQLLADVAGYFVAGDAAVPGAFVSLAPSRVLDTRSGHGGSGPVAARGRWRCRWLVVGVCRCRGCRRWC
;
A
#
# COMPACT_ATOMS: atom_id res chain seq x y z
N MET A 1 -31.60 -53.81 -6.99
CA MET A 1 -30.96 -53.30 -5.74
C MET A 1 -30.24 -52.01 -6.11
N GLY A 2 -30.58 -50.79 -5.72
CA GLY A 2 -31.50 -50.25 -4.72
C GLY A 2 -30.85 -48.95 -4.19
N GLY A 3 -31.44 -47.78 -4.50
CA GLY A 3 -31.22 -46.47 -3.85
C GLY A 3 -29.87 -45.77 -4.10
N ALA A 4 -29.74 -44.45 -4.15
CA ALA A 4 -30.67 -43.33 -4.04
C ALA A 4 -30.02 -42.11 -4.74
N LYS A 5 -30.84 -41.33 -5.47
CA LYS A 5 -30.48 -40.02 -6.02
C LYS A 5 -30.67 -38.97 -4.94
N ALA A 6 -29.66 -38.15 -4.66
CA ALA A 6 -29.81 -36.92 -3.88
C ALA A 6 -29.53 -35.72 -4.79
N GLY A 7 -30.58 -34.98 -5.11
CA GLY A 7 -30.51 -33.70 -5.81
C GLY A 7 -30.29 -32.56 -4.81
N PHE A 8 -29.52 -31.56 -5.21
CA PHE A 8 -29.51 -30.26 -4.54
C PHE A 8 -30.04 -29.21 -5.51
N ARG A 9 -31.12 -28.54 -5.09
CA ARG A 9 -31.88 -27.55 -5.84
C ARG A 9 -31.19 -26.19 -5.78
N SER A 10 -30.99 -25.56 -6.93
CA SER A 10 -30.65 -24.15 -7.05
C SER A 10 -31.79 -23.29 -6.53
N VAL A 11 -31.53 -22.43 -5.53
CA VAL A 11 -32.41 -21.33 -5.15
C VAL A 11 -31.97 -20.10 -5.92
N VAL A 12 -32.74 -19.74 -6.95
CA VAL A 12 -32.68 -18.46 -7.64
C VAL A 12 -33.66 -17.53 -6.92
N VAL A 13 -33.15 -16.50 -6.26
CA VAL A 13 -33.98 -15.39 -5.76
C VAL A 13 -34.12 -14.38 -6.88
N ALA A 14 -35.32 -14.31 -7.45
CA ALA A 14 -35.75 -13.23 -8.34
C ALA A 14 -36.25 -12.06 -7.49
N LEU A 15 -35.69 -10.86 -7.69
CA LEU A 15 -36.29 -9.61 -7.23
C LEU A 15 -37.03 -8.98 -8.40
N VAL A 16 -38.34 -8.75 -8.24
CA VAL A 16 -39.20 -8.03 -9.18
C VAL A 16 -39.59 -6.69 -8.55
N GLY A 17 -39.49 -5.62 -9.35
CA GLY A 17 -40.51 -4.57 -9.42
C GLY A 17 -40.27 -3.29 -8.63
N ALA A 18 -39.96 -2.20 -9.33
CA ALA A 18 -40.87 -1.06 -9.52
C ALA A 18 -40.19 0.03 -10.38
N LEU A 19 -40.71 0.25 -11.59
CA LEU A 19 -40.34 1.38 -12.44
C LEU A 19 -41.62 2.16 -12.73
N ALA A 20 -41.76 3.35 -12.16
CA ALA A 20 -42.84 4.27 -12.48
C ALA A 20 -42.39 5.21 -13.61
N VAL A 21 -43.07 5.11 -14.74
CA VAL A 21 -42.98 6.03 -15.88
C VAL A 21 -44.17 6.98 -15.78
N LEU A 22 -43.93 8.30 -15.79
CA LEU A 22 -44.97 9.29 -16.08
C LEU A 22 -44.51 10.17 -17.23
N GLY A 23 -45.32 10.13 -18.29
CA GLY A 23 -45.09 10.77 -19.57
C GLY A 23 -45.39 12.27 -19.59
N SER A 24 -44.83 12.90 -20.62
CA SER A 24 -45.02 14.29 -21.03
C SER A 24 -46.34 14.49 -21.80
N GLY A 25 -47.14 15.46 -21.38
CA GLY A 25 -48.30 15.99 -22.12
C GLY A 25 -48.53 17.47 -21.79
N SER A 26 -48.82 18.27 -22.81
CA SER A 26 -48.81 19.75 -22.82
C SER A 26 -50.21 20.38 -22.84
N LEU A 27 -50.43 21.42 -21.99
CA LEU A 27 -51.23 22.68 -22.08
C LEU A 27 -52.71 22.66 -22.59
N PRO A 28 -53.64 23.56 -22.14
CA PRO A 28 -53.44 25.03 -22.03
C PRO A 28 -54.10 25.77 -20.84
N ALA A 29 -53.85 27.09 -20.79
CA ALA A 29 -54.29 28.07 -19.80
C ALA A 29 -55.75 28.51 -19.94
N GLN A 30 -56.44 28.78 -18.81
CA GLN A 30 -57.50 29.79 -18.69
C GLN A 30 -57.55 30.36 -17.26
N ALA A 31 -57.83 31.67 -17.18
CA ALA A 31 -57.97 32.46 -15.98
C ALA A 31 -59.40 32.38 -15.41
N GLY A 32 -59.54 32.45 -14.08
CA GLY A 32 -60.81 32.56 -13.36
C GLY A 32 -60.56 32.93 -11.90
N ALA A 33 -61.32 33.89 -11.40
CA ALA A 33 -61.10 34.60 -10.14
C ALA A 33 -61.62 33.87 -8.89
N MET A 34 -61.03 34.27 -7.76
CA MET A 34 -61.35 34.18 -6.33
C MET A 34 -62.59 33.40 -5.86
N ASP A 35 -62.38 32.52 -4.86
CA ASP A 35 -63.04 32.65 -3.55
C ASP A 35 -62.17 32.03 -2.45
N ALA A 36 -62.11 32.72 -1.31
CA ALA A 36 -61.28 32.40 -0.16
C ALA A 36 -62.04 31.51 0.82
N GLU A 37 -61.44 30.38 1.23
CA GLU A 37 -61.76 29.74 2.50
C GLU A 37 -60.48 29.44 3.28
N ALA A 38 -60.49 29.87 4.54
CA ALA A 38 -59.41 29.75 5.49
C ALA A 38 -59.24 28.27 5.93
N GLY A 39 -58.43 27.52 5.20
CA GLY A 39 -57.90 26.22 5.64
C GLY A 39 -56.63 26.41 6.45
N ALA A 40 -56.68 26.12 7.75
CA ALA A 40 -55.52 26.16 8.64
C ALA A 40 -54.39 25.26 8.09
N LEU A 41 -53.28 25.89 7.67
CA LEU A 41 -52.05 25.20 7.34
C LEU A 41 -51.43 24.68 8.64
N ALA A 42 -51.67 23.41 8.93
CA ALA A 42 -50.87 22.67 9.90
C ALA A 42 -49.43 22.63 9.37
N LEU A 43 -48.51 23.27 10.11
CA LEU A 43 -47.07 23.13 9.88
C LEU A 43 -46.72 21.64 9.96
N PRO A 44 -46.02 21.04 8.97
CA PRO A 44 -45.49 19.71 9.15
C PRO A 44 -44.51 19.75 10.33
N ALA A 45 -44.72 18.87 11.30
CA ALA A 45 -43.85 18.71 12.45
C ALA A 45 -42.39 18.59 11.98
N ALA A 46 -41.50 19.36 12.60
CA ALA A 46 -40.07 19.29 12.36
C ALA A 46 -39.60 17.85 12.62
N VAL A 47 -39.27 17.14 11.55
CA VAL A 47 -38.58 15.86 11.65
C VAL A 47 -37.22 16.17 12.29
N SER A 48 -37.01 15.66 13.50
CA SER A 48 -35.71 15.73 14.17
C SER A 48 -34.65 15.19 13.21
N PRO A 49 -33.44 15.76 13.14
CA PRO A 49 -32.39 15.18 12.33
C PRO A 49 -32.02 13.83 12.96
N GLU A 50 -32.64 12.76 12.48
CA GLU A 50 -32.13 11.41 12.68
C GLU A 50 -30.68 11.45 12.22
N SER A 51 -29.79 11.12 13.15
CA SER A 51 -28.37 11.04 12.91
C SER A 51 -28.14 10.23 11.65
N VAL A 52 -27.57 10.87 10.62
CA VAL A 52 -26.85 10.13 9.58
C VAL A 52 -25.63 9.52 10.25
N ALA A 53 -25.84 8.44 11.00
CA ALA A 53 -24.79 7.53 11.38
C ALA A 53 -24.22 7.03 10.05
N SER A 54 -23.07 7.57 9.68
CA SER A 54 -22.24 7.07 8.61
C SER A 54 -22.19 5.56 8.80
N ALA A 55 -22.74 4.81 7.84
CA ALA A 55 -22.75 3.36 7.89
C ALA A 55 -21.29 2.91 8.04
N ALA A 56 -20.93 2.49 9.25
CA ALA A 56 -19.63 1.92 9.51
C ALA A 56 -19.54 0.69 8.61
N VAL A 57 -18.73 0.78 7.57
CA VAL A 57 -18.26 -0.40 6.84
C VAL A 57 -17.79 -1.36 7.92
N ALA A 58 -18.42 -2.53 8.03
CA ALA A 58 -18.11 -3.52 9.05
C ALA A 58 -16.58 -3.63 9.14
N ALA A 59 -16.02 -3.17 10.26
CA ALA A 59 -14.57 -3.10 10.42
C ALA A 59 -14.06 -4.54 10.28
N GLY A 60 -13.21 -4.77 9.28
CA GLY A 60 -12.59 -6.08 9.08
C GLY A 60 -11.83 -6.52 10.32
N GLU A 61 -11.45 -7.79 10.38
CA GLU A 61 -10.62 -8.31 11.48
C GLU A 61 -9.38 -7.43 11.72
N PRO A 62 -8.93 -7.24 12.97
CA PRO A 62 -7.71 -6.50 13.26
C PRO A 62 -6.53 -6.95 12.38
N GLY A 63 -5.84 -5.99 11.77
CA GLY A 63 -4.76 -6.24 10.83
C GLY A 63 -5.20 -6.63 9.41
N ALA A 64 -6.50 -6.68 9.10
CA ALA A 64 -6.99 -6.85 7.74
C ALA A 64 -6.69 -5.60 6.88
N PHE A 65 -6.30 -5.81 5.63
CA PHE A 65 -6.13 -4.73 4.67
C PHE A 65 -7.46 -4.32 4.04
N VAL A 66 -7.74 -3.02 4.06
CA VAL A 66 -8.88 -2.41 3.37
C VAL A 66 -8.35 -1.55 2.23
N SER A 67 -8.64 -1.96 1.00
CA SER A 67 -8.26 -1.21 -0.21
C SER A 67 -9.13 0.02 -0.39
N LEU A 68 -8.51 1.12 -0.84
CA LEU A 68 -9.20 2.36 -1.17
C LEU A 68 -8.96 2.72 -2.64
N ALA A 69 -9.87 3.49 -3.22
CA ALA A 69 -9.56 4.23 -4.44
C ALA A 69 -8.40 5.21 -4.11
N PRO A 70 -7.28 5.19 -4.85
CA PRO A 70 -6.17 6.07 -4.54
C PRO A 70 -6.58 7.54 -4.50
N SER A 71 -6.22 8.24 -3.42
CA SER A 71 -6.59 9.64 -3.24
C SER A 71 -5.47 10.44 -2.59
N ARG A 72 -5.36 11.71 -2.98
CA ARG A 72 -4.31 12.60 -2.46
C ARG A 72 -4.67 13.10 -1.07
N VAL A 73 -3.78 12.90 -0.10
CA VAL A 73 -3.91 13.41 1.28
C VAL A 73 -2.90 14.49 1.62
N LEU A 74 -1.83 14.61 0.83
CA LEU A 74 -0.83 15.68 0.92
C LEU A 74 -0.41 16.16 -0.48
N ASP A 75 -0.36 17.48 -0.67
CA ASP A 75 0.39 18.16 -1.73
C ASP A 75 0.93 19.49 -1.20
N THR A 76 2.22 19.51 -0.83
CA THR A 76 2.84 20.72 -0.27
C THR A 76 2.95 21.87 -1.28
N ARG A 77 2.74 21.61 -2.57
CA ARG A 77 2.79 22.64 -3.63
C ARG A 77 1.50 23.44 -3.71
N SER A 78 0.37 22.83 -3.40
CA SER A 78 -0.96 23.46 -3.50
C SER A 78 -1.57 23.82 -2.15
N GLY A 79 -0.92 23.49 -1.03
CA GLY A 79 -1.48 23.69 0.30
C GLY A 79 -2.43 22.58 0.76
N HIS A 80 -2.57 21.50 -0.02
CA HIS A 80 -3.48 20.41 0.31
C HIS A 80 -2.89 19.54 1.43
N GLY A 81 -3.40 19.68 2.65
CA GLY A 81 -2.93 18.90 3.81
C GLY A 81 -1.54 19.28 4.33
N GLY A 82 -0.94 20.33 3.80
CA GLY A 82 0.35 20.91 4.21
C GLY A 82 0.76 21.98 3.20
N SER A 83 1.53 22.99 3.63
CA SER A 83 1.87 24.15 2.79
C SER A 83 3.37 24.40 2.69
N GLY A 84 3.81 24.67 1.46
CA GLY A 84 5.17 25.09 1.15
C GLY A 84 6.21 23.96 1.19
N PRO A 85 7.41 24.21 0.64
CA PRO A 85 8.50 23.23 0.69
C PRO A 85 8.85 22.85 2.14
N VAL A 86 9.02 21.56 2.40
CA VAL A 86 9.51 21.07 3.68
C VAL A 86 10.98 21.44 3.82
N ALA A 87 11.31 22.19 4.87
CA ALA A 87 12.66 22.69 5.14
C ALA A 87 13.68 21.55 5.32
N ALA A 88 14.97 21.90 5.24
CA ALA A 88 16.06 20.99 5.57
C ALA A 88 15.89 20.46 6.99
N ARG A 89 15.97 19.13 7.17
CA ARG A 89 15.69 18.46 8.46
C ARG A 89 14.30 18.72 9.04
N GLY A 90 13.40 19.34 8.27
CA GLY A 90 12.04 19.65 8.68
C GLY A 90 11.10 18.47 8.49
N THR A 91 9.94 18.56 9.13
CA THR A 91 8.88 17.55 9.06
C THR A 91 7.58 18.13 8.56
N VAL A 92 6.74 17.30 7.94
CA VAL A 92 5.33 17.60 7.70
C VAL A 92 4.48 16.46 8.26
N ALA A 93 3.45 16.81 9.05
CA ALA A 93 2.47 15.85 9.52
C ALA A 93 1.40 15.62 8.45
N VAL A 94 1.21 14.37 8.06
CA VAL A 94 0.20 13.96 7.09
C VAL A 94 -0.99 13.43 7.87
N GLN A 95 -2.05 14.22 7.96
CA GLN A 95 -3.33 13.75 8.51
C GLN A 95 -3.87 12.65 7.59
N VAL A 96 -3.97 11.43 8.09
CA VAL A 96 -4.52 10.30 7.32
C VAL A 96 -5.87 9.86 7.87
N ALA A 97 -6.05 9.85 9.20
CA ALA A 97 -7.34 9.55 9.79
C ALA A 97 -8.40 10.58 9.33
N GLY A 98 -9.53 10.07 8.85
CA GLY A 98 -10.64 10.88 8.32
C GLY A 98 -10.39 11.50 6.94
N ARG A 99 -9.31 11.13 6.23
CA ARG A 99 -8.99 11.66 4.89
C ARG A 99 -8.84 10.56 3.85
N GLY A 100 -9.19 10.88 2.60
CA GLY A 100 -8.93 10.00 1.46
C GLY A 100 -9.61 8.63 1.54
N GLY A 101 -10.72 8.52 2.28
CA GLY A 101 -11.44 7.26 2.52
C GLY A 101 -10.96 6.47 3.74
N VAL A 102 -9.92 6.92 4.43
CA VAL A 102 -9.47 6.32 5.70
C VAL A 102 -10.43 6.74 6.83
N PRO A 103 -10.90 5.81 7.68
CA PRO A 103 -11.73 6.12 8.84
C PRO A 103 -11.07 7.09 9.83
N LEU A 104 -11.88 7.75 10.66
CA LEU A 104 -11.38 8.65 11.70
C LEU A 104 -10.64 7.92 12.84
N SER A 105 -10.98 6.65 13.06
CA SER A 105 -10.41 5.80 14.11
C SER A 105 -10.34 4.35 13.63
N GLY A 106 -9.70 3.46 14.41
CA GLY A 106 -9.62 2.03 14.06
C GLY A 106 -8.59 1.72 12.97
N VAL A 107 -7.55 2.55 12.81
CA VAL A 107 -6.51 2.41 11.79
C VAL A 107 -5.15 2.20 12.43
N SER A 108 -4.47 1.10 12.12
CA SER A 108 -3.13 0.77 12.66
C SER A 108 -1.99 1.19 11.74
N ALA A 109 -2.23 1.20 10.43
CA ALA A 109 -1.27 1.59 9.41
C ALA A 109 -1.99 2.00 8.11
N VAL A 110 -1.30 2.78 7.29
CA VAL A 110 -1.74 3.17 5.95
C VAL A 110 -0.72 2.78 4.89
N VAL A 111 -1.22 2.54 3.68
CA VAL A 111 -0.40 2.35 2.48
C VAL A 111 -0.40 3.65 1.69
N LEU A 112 0.77 4.29 1.63
CA LEU A 112 0.98 5.58 0.97
C LEU A 112 1.93 5.41 -0.22
N ASN A 113 1.60 6.04 -1.34
CA ASN A 113 2.60 6.39 -2.35
C ASN A 113 3.15 7.79 -2.02
N VAL A 114 4.39 7.86 -1.55
CA VAL A 114 5.05 9.12 -1.18
C VAL A 114 5.93 9.57 -2.34
N THR A 115 5.71 10.79 -2.83
CA THR A 115 6.49 11.36 -3.94
C THR A 115 7.25 12.58 -3.49
N VAL A 116 8.57 12.55 -3.72
CA VAL A 116 9.44 13.73 -3.62
C VAL A 116 9.44 14.43 -4.97
N THR A 117 9.33 15.76 -4.96
CA THR A 117 9.49 16.59 -6.17
C THR A 117 10.18 17.90 -5.85
N ALA A 118 10.87 18.46 -6.85
CA ALA A 118 11.68 19.68 -6.71
C ALA A 118 12.65 19.69 -5.50
N PRO A 119 13.37 18.60 -5.18
CA PRO A 119 14.36 18.63 -4.10
C PRO A 119 15.55 19.53 -4.47
N THR A 120 15.99 20.40 -3.56
CA THR A 120 17.13 21.30 -3.81
C THR A 120 18.49 20.69 -3.44
N ALA A 121 18.49 19.61 -2.67
CA ALA A 121 19.67 18.82 -2.32
C ALA A 121 19.34 17.32 -2.39
N SER A 122 20.37 16.47 -2.44
CA SER A 122 20.19 15.03 -2.29
C SER A 122 19.83 14.66 -0.85
N GLY A 123 19.05 13.61 -0.66
CA GLY A 123 18.67 13.15 0.67
C GLY A 123 17.65 12.02 0.64
N PHE A 124 16.84 11.96 1.70
CA PHE A 124 15.81 10.95 1.85
C PHE A 124 14.57 11.48 2.57
N VAL A 125 13.46 10.76 2.45
CA VAL A 125 12.26 10.92 3.27
C VAL A 125 12.13 9.74 4.21
N THR A 126 11.82 10.01 5.48
CA THR A 126 11.42 9.00 6.46
C THR A 126 9.95 9.20 6.80
N ALA A 127 9.17 8.13 6.74
CA ALA A 127 7.78 8.09 7.18
C ALA A 127 7.67 7.32 8.50
N PHE A 128 7.05 7.91 9.51
CA PHE A 128 6.94 7.32 10.85
C PHE A 128 5.67 7.80 11.56
N PRO A 129 5.22 7.12 12.63
CA PRO A 129 3.99 7.49 13.33
C PRO A 129 4.03 8.93 13.86
N GLY A 130 2.92 9.65 13.73
CA GLY A 130 2.72 10.95 14.36
C GLY A 130 3.01 10.92 15.86
N GLY A 131 3.57 12.01 16.38
CA GLY A 131 3.91 12.15 17.81
C GLY A 131 5.07 11.28 18.31
N THR A 132 5.79 10.57 17.45
CA THR A 132 6.95 9.74 17.84
C THR A 132 8.28 10.37 17.41
N ALA A 133 9.38 9.92 18.02
CA ALA A 133 10.72 10.32 17.59
C ALA A 133 11.06 9.72 16.21
N ALA A 134 11.76 10.49 15.36
CA ALA A 134 12.13 10.03 14.04
C ALA A 134 13.10 8.82 14.12
N PRO A 135 12.79 7.70 13.45
CA PRO A 135 13.70 6.57 13.36
C PRO A 135 14.81 6.82 12.32
N SER A 136 15.84 5.97 12.30
CA SER A 136 16.92 6.05 11.31
C SER A 136 16.55 5.53 9.90
N ALA A 137 15.31 5.09 9.69
CA ALA A 137 14.82 4.48 8.45
C ALA A 137 14.77 5.49 7.28
N SER A 138 14.85 5.04 6.04
CA SER A 138 14.74 5.90 4.84
C SER A 138 13.83 5.30 3.77
N ASN A 139 12.65 5.87 3.54
CA ASN A 139 11.64 5.33 2.63
C ASN A 139 11.80 5.79 1.19
N VAL A 140 12.18 7.06 0.95
CA VAL A 140 12.37 7.58 -0.42
C VAL A 140 13.76 8.19 -0.48
N ASN A 141 14.66 7.75 -1.36
CA ASN A 141 15.95 8.40 -1.57
C ASN A 141 15.93 9.15 -2.90
N PHE A 142 16.50 10.35 -2.90
CA PHE A 142 16.47 11.25 -4.05
C PHE A 142 17.77 12.03 -4.18
N VAL A 143 18.04 12.47 -5.42
CA VAL A 143 19.05 13.49 -5.70
C VAL A 143 18.38 14.83 -6.03
N ALA A 144 19.15 15.92 -6.01
CA ALA A 144 18.65 17.23 -6.38
C ALA A 144 17.98 17.22 -7.77
N ARG A 145 16.86 17.94 -7.91
CA ARG A 145 16.04 18.07 -9.13
C ARG A 145 15.38 16.76 -9.62
N GLN A 146 15.37 15.71 -8.80
CA GLN A 146 14.70 14.46 -9.12
C GLN A 146 13.27 14.42 -8.56
N THR A 147 12.30 14.05 -9.40
CA THR A 147 10.98 13.61 -8.94
C THR A 147 10.98 12.09 -8.83
N VAL A 148 10.70 11.55 -7.64
CA VAL A 148 10.73 10.11 -7.40
C VAL A 148 9.66 9.70 -6.38
N PRO A 149 8.83 8.70 -6.72
CA PRO A 149 7.92 8.07 -5.78
C PRO A 149 8.51 6.82 -5.12
N ASN A 150 8.05 6.46 -3.92
CA ASN A 150 8.13 5.11 -3.40
C ASN A 150 6.85 4.74 -2.61
N LEU A 151 6.50 3.46 -2.60
CA LEU A 151 5.42 2.93 -1.77
C LEU A 151 5.89 2.78 -0.32
N VAL A 152 5.02 3.09 0.63
CA VAL A 152 5.29 3.07 2.06
C VAL A 152 4.12 2.44 2.79
N VAL A 153 4.40 1.48 3.68
CA VAL A 153 3.46 1.06 4.72
C VAL A 153 3.90 1.76 6.00
N ALA A 154 3.09 2.70 6.49
CA ALA A 154 3.41 3.52 7.65
C ALA A 154 2.41 3.26 8.78
N LYS A 155 2.92 2.95 9.97
CA LYS A 155 2.10 2.93 11.19
C LYS A 155 1.56 4.33 11.47
N VAL A 156 0.28 4.41 11.84
CA VAL A 156 -0.39 5.68 12.16
C VAL A 156 -0.15 6.03 13.63
N GLY A 157 0.12 7.31 13.90
CA GLY A 157 0.26 7.84 15.25
C GLY A 157 -1.07 7.90 16.00
N ALA A 158 -1.02 8.07 17.32
CA ALA A 158 -2.23 8.22 18.15
C ALA A 158 -3.06 9.47 17.79
N ASP A 159 -2.41 10.45 17.17
CA ASP A 159 -3.01 11.67 16.61
C ASP A 159 -3.66 11.46 15.22
N GLY A 160 -3.64 10.25 14.68
CA GLY A 160 -4.17 9.94 13.36
C GLY A 160 -3.27 10.41 12.20
N THR A 161 -2.01 10.74 12.48
CA THR A 161 -1.06 11.24 11.47
C THR A 161 0.08 10.27 11.17
N VAL A 162 0.69 10.46 10.00
CA VAL A 162 2.02 9.95 9.65
C VAL A 162 2.92 11.16 9.44
N THR A 163 4.08 11.19 10.10
CA THR A 163 5.07 12.25 9.91
C THR A 163 6.02 11.89 8.78
N LEU A 164 6.25 12.83 7.86
CA LEU A 164 7.29 12.75 6.84
C LEU A 164 8.44 13.70 7.19
N LEU A 165 9.64 13.16 7.41
CA LEU A 165 10.87 13.92 7.66
C LEU A 165 11.66 14.09 6.37
N ASN A 166 12.07 15.33 6.05
CA ASN A 166 13.06 15.62 5.03
C ASN A 166 14.48 15.46 5.60
N GLY A 167 15.14 14.36 5.26
CA GLY A 167 16.52 14.05 5.65
C GLY A 167 17.62 14.71 4.81
N SER A 168 17.31 15.71 3.97
CA SER A 168 18.29 16.46 3.17
C SER A 168 18.77 17.75 3.86
N SER A 169 19.82 18.36 3.31
CA SER A 169 20.28 19.72 3.66
C SER A 169 19.55 20.83 2.89
N GLY A 170 18.58 20.47 2.04
CA GLY A 170 17.80 21.39 1.22
C GLY A 170 16.31 21.29 1.50
N THR A 171 15.50 21.93 0.67
CA THR A 171 14.04 21.85 0.72
C THR A 171 13.53 20.78 -0.24
N VAL A 172 12.36 20.24 0.06
CA VAL A 172 11.65 19.29 -0.82
C VAL A 172 10.16 19.61 -0.87
N GLN A 173 9.52 19.33 -2.00
CA GLN A 173 8.06 19.23 -2.05
C GLN A 173 7.66 17.76 -1.90
N LEU A 174 6.62 17.51 -1.11
CA LEU A 174 6.11 16.17 -0.80
C LEU A 174 4.65 16.04 -1.20
N LEU A 175 4.36 14.92 -1.84
CA LEU A 175 3.00 14.47 -2.12
C LEU A 175 2.82 13.12 -1.46
N ALA A 176 1.61 12.86 -0.96
CA ALA A 176 1.22 11.55 -0.46
C ALA A 176 -0.18 11.20 -0.97
N ASP A 177 -0.26 10.05 -1.62
CA ASP A 177 -1.51 9.47 -2.09
C ASP A 177 -1.78 8.19 -1.27
N VAL A 178 -2.95 8.08 -0.64
CA VAL A 178 -3.35 6.89 0.14
C VAL A 178 -4.04 5.88 -0.76
N ALA A 179 -3.67 4.60 -0.64
CA ALA A 179 -4.22 3.50 -1.43
C ALA A 179 -4.98 2.45 -0.59
N GLY A 180 -4.87 2.52 0.73
CA GLY A 180 -5.53 1.60 1.65
C GLY A 180 -5.02 1.75 3.08
N TYR A 181 -5.63 1.00 3.98
CA TYR A 181 -5.27 1.00 5.41
C TYR A 181 -5.40 -0.40 6.02
N PHE A 182 -4.80 -0.58 7.19
CA PHE A 182 -4.94 -1.77 8.00
C PHE A 182 -5.79 -1.47 9.24
N VAL A 183 -6.71 -2.37 9.56
CA VAL A 183 -7.60 -2.25 10.73
C VAL A 183 -6.78 -2.33 12.01
N ALA A 184 -7.09 -1.50 13.00
CA ALA A 184 -6.47 -1.53 14.32
C ALA A 184 -7.06 -2.61 15.23
N GLY A 185 -6.36 -2.90 16.33
CA GLY A 185 -6.71 -3.92 17.31
C GLY A 185 -5.63 -5.00 17.40
N ASP A 186 -5.95 -6.06 18.13
CA ASP A 186 -5.04 -7.19 18.35
C ASP A 186 -5.06 -8.13 17.14
N ALA A 187 -4.17 -7.86 16.19
CA ALA A 187 -3.98 -8.64 14.98
C ALA A 187 -3.34 -10.01 15.29
N ALA A 188 -4.19 -11.00 15.59
CA ALA A 188 -3.79 -12.36 15.93
C ALA A 188 -4.23 -13.43 14.91
N VAL A 189 -5.12 -13.06 13.98
CA VAL A 189 -5.63 -13.98 12.95
C VAL A 189 -4.53 -14.26 11.90
N PRO A 190 -4.38 -15.50 11.39
CA PRO A 190 -3.45 -15.79 10.31
C PRO A 190 -3.56 -14.82 9.11
N GLY A 191 -2.43 -14.29 8.68
CA GLY A 191 -2.34 -13.30 7.61
C GLY A 191 -2.70 -11.86 8.01
N ALA A 192 -3.07 -11.61 9.28
CA ALA A 192 -3.26 -10.25 9.77
C ALA A 192 -1.92 -9.49 9.81
N PHE A 193 -1.96 -8.21 9.47
CA PHE A 193 -0.79 -7.33 9.54
C PHE A 193 -0.64 -6.70 10.92
N VAL A 194 0.56 -6.79 11.47
CA VAL A 194 0.95 -6.11 12.70
C VAL A 194 1.90 -4.98 12.35
N SER A 195 1.45 -3.73 12.56
CA SER A 195 2.23 -2.54 12.24
C SER A 195 3.24 -2.19 13.33
N LEU A 196 4.49 -1.98 12.93
CA LEU A 196 5.60 -1.64 13.82
C LEU A 196 6.11 -0.22 13.55
N ALA A 197 6.72 0.39 14.57
CA ALA A 197 7.56 1.56 14.32
C ALA A 197 8.77 1.13 13.46
N PRO A 198 9.18 1.90 12.44
CA PRO A 198 10.29 1.51 11.58
C PRO A 198 11.56 1.24 12.38
N SER A 199 12.18 0.08 12.17
CA SER A 199 13.40 -0.33 12.89
C SER A 199 14.42 -0.94 11.95
N ARG A 200 15.70 -0.55 12.10
CA ARG A 200 16.78 -1.09 11.28
C ARG A 200 17.18 -2.50 11.74
N VAL A 201 17.11 -3.47 10.83
CA VAL A 201 17.52 -4.87 11.08
C VAL A 201 18.78 -5.28 10.30
N LEU A 202 19.14 -4.51 9.27
CA LEU A 202 20.40 -4.66 8.52
C LEU A 202 21.01 -3.29 8.19
N ASP A 203 22.30 -3.14 8.41
CA ASP A 203 23.17 -2.10 7.83
C ASP A 203 24.56 -2.68 7.59
N THR A 204 24.85 -3.07 6.35
CA THR A 204 26.15 -3.69 6.03
C THR A 204 27.34 -2.73 6.15
N ARG A 205 27.09 -1.41 6.25
CA ARG A 205 28.14 -0.39 6.39
C ARG A 205 28.68 -0.33 7.80
N SER A 206 27.85 -0.59 8.80
CA SER A 206 28.19 -0.49 10.23
C SER A 206 28.37 -1.85 10.91
N GLY A 207 28.11 -2.96 10.20
CA GLY A 207 28.15 -4.29 10.81
C GLY A 207 26.84 -4.68 11.51
N HIS A 208 25.78 -3.87 11.41
CA HIS A 208 24.51 -4.14 12.08
C HIS A 208 23.74 -5.23 11.35
N GLY A 209 23.71 -6.44 11.89
CA GLY A 209 22.98 -7.57 11.28
C GLY A 209 23.61 -8.13 10.00
N GLY A 210 24.80 -7.65 9.63
CA GLY A 210 25.59 -8.09 8.47
C GLY A 210 26.78 -7.15 8.29
N SER A 211 27.90 -7.63 7.73
CA SER A 211 29.16 -6.87 7.67
C SER A 211 29.73 -6.77 6.26
N GLY A 212 30.07 -5.54 5.87
CA GLY A 212 30.80 -5.25 4.64
C GLY A 212 29.94 -5.29 3.37
N PRO A 213 30.46 -4.76 2.24
CA PRO A 213 29.76 -4.81 0.98
C PRO A 213 29.42 -6.24 0.57
N VAL A 214 28.18 -6.48 0.14
CA VAL A 214 27.75 -7.75 -0.44
C VAL A 214 28.40 -7.90 -1.81
N ALA A 215 29.18 -8.98 -1.98
CA ALA A 215 29.91 -9.27 -3.20
C ALA A 215 29.00 -9.44 -4.42
N ALA A 216 29.59 -9.38 -5.62
CA ALA A 216 28.90 -9.69 -6.86
C ALA A 216 28.30 -11.10 -6.80
N ARG A 217 27.01 -11.23 -7.14
CA ARG A 217 26.25 -12.50 -7.00
C ARG A 217 26.19 -13.07 -5.57
N GLY A 218 26.67 -12.33 -4.59
CA GLY A 218 26.66 -12.71 -3.18
C GLY A 218 25.30 -12.51 -2.52
N THR A 219 25.13 -13.12 -1.36
CA THR A 219 23.91 -12.99 -0.55
C THR A 219 24.24 -12.49 0.85
N VAL A 220 23.25 -11.91 1.51
CA VAL A 220 23.27 -11.64 2.96
C VAL A 220 21.95 -12.10 3.56
N ALA A 221 22.02 -12.85 4.66
CA ALA A 221 20.84 -13.25 5.41
C ALA A 221 20.45 -12.13 6.38
N VAL A 222 19.19 -11.69 6.30
CA VAL A 222 18.60 -10.71 7.22
C VAL A 222 17.82 -11.47 8.27
N GLN A 223 18.35 -11.56 9.48
CA GLN A 223 17.60 -12.08 10.61
C GLN A 223 16.45 -11.12 10.91
N VAL A 224 15.21 -11.59 10.76
CA VAL A 224 14.02 -10.78 11.04
C VAL A 224 13.25 -11.30 12.25
N ALA A 225 13.15 -12.62 12.43
CA ALA A 225 12.56 -13.20 13.63
C ALA A 225 13.35 -12.75 14.87
N GLY A 226 12.63 -12.23 15.88
CA GLY A 226 13.21 -11.71 17.12
C GLY A 226 13.93 -10.37 17.00
N ARG A 227 13.80 -9.64 15.87
CA ARG A 227 14.44 -8.33 15.67
C ARG A 227 13.46 -7.25 15.26
N GLY A 228 13.75 -6.00 15.64
CA GLY A 228 13.00 -4.82 15.21
C GLY A 228 11.50 -4.84 15.58
N GLY A 229 11.12 -5.57 16.63
CA GLY A 229 9.72 -5.74 17.06
C GLY A 229 8.99 -6.94 16.45
N VAL A 230 9.65 -7.70 15.57
CA VAL A 230 9.10 -8.95 15.02
C VAL A 230 9.27 -10.09 16.03
N PRO A 231 8.24 -10.90 16.32
CA PRO A 231 8.34 -12.06 17.20
C PRO A 231 9.36 -13.10 16.72
N LEU A 232 9.78 -13.99 17.64
CA LEU A 232 10.70 -15.08 17.30
C LEU A 232 10.02 -16.18 16.45
N SER A 233 8.70 -16.32 16.54
CA SER A 233 7.90 -17.32 15.84
C SER A 233 6.53 -16.77 15.45
N GLY A 234 5.76 -17.52 14.66
CA GLY A 234 4.39 -17.11 14.27
C GLY A 234 4.36 -16.01 13.21
N VAL A 235 5.42 -15.88 12.41
CA VAL A 235 5.56 -14.87 11.35
C VAL A 235 5.63 -15.54 9.98
N SER A 236 4.73 -15.19 9.07
CA SER A 236 4.73 -15.73 7.69
C SER A 236 5.52 -14.85 6.72
N ALA A 237 5.46 -13.54 6.91
CA ALA A 237 6.12 -12.55 6.07
C ALA A 237 6.42 -11.26 6.85
N VAL A 238 7.36 -10.49 6.34
CA VAL A 238 7.73 -9.17 6.87
C VAL A 238 7.62 -8.10 5.79
N VAL A 239 7.30 -6.88 6.21
CA VAL A 239 7.35 -5.69 5.36
C VAL A 239 8.66 -4.97 5.66
N LEU A 240 9.54 -4.94 4.67
CA LEU A 240 10.86 -4.31 4.72
C LEU A 240 10.92 -3.15 3.74
N ASN A 241 11.62 -2.10 4.12
CA ASN A 241 12.17 -1.15 3.18
C ASN A 241 13.65 -1.52 2.96
N VAL A 242 13.97 -2.00 1.76
CA VAL A 242 15.33 -2.45 1.39
C VAL A 242 16.01 -1.37 0.58
N THR A 243 17.16 -0.90 1.04
CA THR A 243 17.93 0.18 0.41
C THR A 243 19.27 -0.34 -0.09
N VAL A 244 19.53 -0.10 -1.38
CA VAL A 244 20.86 -0.26 -1.97
C VAL A 244 21.60 1.06 -1.84
N THR A 245 22.87 1.01 -1.43
CA THR A 245 23.75 2.19 -1.43
C THR A 245 25.18 1.83 -1.83
N ALA A 246 25.91 2.81 -2.35
CA ALA A 246 27.25 2.64 -2.90
C ALA A 246 27.43 1.42 -3.85
N PRO A 247 26.50 1.14 -4.79
CA PRO A 247 26.69 0.05 -5.74
C PRO A 247 27.83 0.37 -6.72
N THR A 248 28.75 -0.58 -6.94
CA THR A 248 29.88 -0.37 -7.87
C THR A 248 29.55 -0.74 -9.32
N ALA A 249 28.45 -1.47 -9.55
CA ALA A 249 27.91 -1.79 -10.86
C ALA A 249 26.39 -1.68 -10.86
N SER A 250 25.77 -1.55 -12.03
CA SER A 250 24.31 -1.64 -12.16
C SER A 250 23.83 -3.07 -11.91
N GLY A 251 22.61 -3.22 -11.36
CA GLY A 251 22.04 -4.53 -11.09
C GLY A 251 20.72 -4.46 -10.33
N PHE A 252 20.46 -5.51 -9.56
CA PHE A 252 19.24 -5.62 -8.78
C PHE A 252 19.46 -6.37 -7.46
N VAL A 253 18.55 -6.17 -6.50
CA VAL A 253 18.42 -7.01 -5.30
C VAL A 253 17.21 -7.90 -5.42
N THR A 254 17.34 -9.15 -5.00
CA THR A 254 16.22 -10.09 -4.82
C THR A 254 16.08 -10.42 -3.34
N ALA A 255 14.89 -10.27 -2.79
CA ALA A 255 14.55 -10.69 -1.44
C ALA A 255 13.72 -11.98 -1.49
N PHE A 256 14.11 -13.00 -0.74
CA PHE A 256 13.47 -14.31 -0.75
C PHE A 256 13.62 -15.01 0.60
N PRO A 257 12.81 -16.05 0.91
CA PRO A 257 12.87 -16.74 2.20
C PRO A 257 14.24 -17.37 2.44
N GLY A 258 14.74 -17.24 3.67
CA GLY A 258 15.93 -17.96 4.14
C GLY A 258 15.85 -19.46 3.87
N GLY A 259 17.00 -20.07 3.57
CA GLY A 259 17.11 -21.50 3.26
C GLY A 259 16.49 -21.96 1.94
N THR A 260 16.02 -21.04 1.07
CA THR A 260 15.44 -21.39 -0.24
C THR A 260 16.34 -20.97 -1.40
N ALA A 261 16.13 -21.55 -2.59
CA ALA A 261 16.82 -21.12 -3.80
C ALA A 261 16.32 -19.74 -4.26
N ALA A 262 17.23 -18.91 -4.76
CA ALA A 262 16.88 -17.58 -5.24
C ALA A 262 15.90 -17.65 -6.43
N PRO A 263 14.76 -16.93 -6.40
CA PRO A 263 13.84 -16.85 -7.52
C PRO A 263 14.38 -15.91 -8.61
N SER A 264 13.78 -15.93 -9.81
CA SER A 264 14.10 -15.00 -10.90
C SER A 264 13.47 -13.60 -10.75
N ALA A 265 12.94 -13.29 -9.57
CA ALA A 265 12.31 -12.00 -9.27
C ALA A 265 13.38 -10.92 -9.03
N SER A 266 13.00 -9.65 -9.12
CA SER A 266 13.84 -8.54 -8.66
C SER A 266 12.99 -7.54 -7.88
N ASN A 267 13.52 -7.02 -6.78
CA ASN A 267 12.83 -6.09 -5.89
C ASN A 267 13.37 -4.67 -6.03
N VAL A 268 14.68 -4.48 -5.94
CA VAL A 268 15.33 -3.15 -6.05
C VAL A 268 16.20 -3.16 -7.28
N ASN A 269 15.94 -2.32 -8.28
CA ASN A 269 16.82 -2.17 -9.44
C ASN A 269 17.62 -0.86 -9.30
N PHE A 270 18.91 -0.90 -9.61
CA PHE A 270 19.82 0.22 -9.37
C PHE A 270 20.89 0.34 -10.46
N VAL A 271 21.42 1.56 -10.62
CA VAL A 271 22.65 1.81 -11.39
C VAL A 271 23.83 2.09 -10.46
N ALA A 272 25.04 2.02 -10.99
CA ALA A 272 26.26 2.34 -10.23
C ALA A 272 26.17 3.73 -9.58
N ARG A 273 26.66 3.83 -8.33
CA ARG A 273 26.66 5.05 -7.49
C ARG A 273 25.26 5.60 -7.13
N GLN A 274 24.19 4.85 -7.35
CA GLN A 274 22.84 5.24 -6.96
C GLN A 274 22.47 4.66 -5.58
N THR A 275 21.95 5.51 -4.70
CA THR A 275 21.22 5.04 -3.51
C THR A 275 19.74 4.97 -3.84
N VAL A 276 19.12 3.80 -3.68
CA VAL A 276 17.70 3.59 -4.03
C VAL A 276 17.04 2.57 -3.09
N PRO A 277 15.88 2.90 -2.51
CA PRO A 277 15.06 1.98 -1.74
C PRO A 277 13.93 1.36 -2.58
N ASN A 278 13.38 0.26 -2.09
CA ASN A 278 12.03 -0.19 -2.46
C ASN A 278 11.36 -0.88 -1.27
N LEU A 279 10.03 -0.79 -1.18
CA LEU A 279 9.26 -1.61 -0.24
C LEU A 279 9.21 -3.06 -0.73
N VAL A 280 9.42 -3.99 0.20
CA VAL A 280 9.45 -5.43 -0.04
C VAL A 280 8.54 -6.10 0.98
N VAL A 281 7.58 -6.89 0.51
CA VAL A 281 6.90 -7.89 1.35
C VAL A 281 7.58 -9.22 1.08
N ALA A 282 8.32 -9.73 2.05
CA ALA A 282 9.11 -10.96 1.91
C ALA A 282 8.59 -12.04 2.85
N LYS A 283 8.35 -13.24 2.31
CA LYS A 283 8.10 -14.43 3.12
C LYS A 283 9.35 -14.75 3.95
N VAL A 284 9.14 -15.10 5.21
CA VAL A 284 10.22 -15.46 6.13
C VAL A 284 10.56 -16.95 5.97
N GLY A 285 11.85 -17.27 5.94
CA GLY A 285 12.35 -18.64 5.91
C GLY A 285 12.10 -19.39 7.22
N ALA A 286 12.22 -20.72 7.20
CA ALA A 286 12.08 -21.54 8.41
C ALA A 286 13.17 -21.23 9.47
N ASP A 287 14.28 -20.65 9.04
CA ASP A 287 15.38 -20.13 9.86
C ASP A 287 15.09 -18.73 10.45
N GLY A 288 13.92 -18.15 10.19
CA GLY A 288 13.57 -16.81 10.66
C GLY A 288 14.24 -15.67 9.87
N THR A 289 14.81 -15.96 8.70
CA THR A 289 15.53 -14.97 7.88
C THR A 289 14.84 -14.66 6.55
N VAL A 290 15.21 -13.50 6.00
CA VAL A 290 15.01 -13.14 4.59
C VAL A 290 16.39 -12.99 3.96
N THR A 291 16.66 -13.68 2.86
CA THR A 291 17.92 -13.56 2.12
C THR A 291 17.81 -12.45 1.07
N LEU A 292 18.83 -11.58 1.03
CA LEU A 292 19.01 -10.57 -0.02
C LEU A 292 20.16 -10.99 -0.95
N LEU A 293 19.86 -11.20 -2.23
CA LEU A 293 20.84 -11.48 -3.28
C LEU A 293 21.23 -10.20 -4.03
N ASN A 294 22.53 -9.94 -4.15
CA ASN A 294 23.09 -8.93 -5.06
C ASN A 294 23.22 -9.50 -6.49
N GLY A 295 22.31 -9.11 -7.38
CA GLY A 295 22.29 -9.49 -8.79
C GLY A 295 23.18 -8.66 -9.72
N SER A 296 24.14 -7.88 -9.21
CA SER A 296 25.10 -7.11 -10.02
C SER A 296 26.42 -7.86 -10.23
N SER A 297 27.28 -7.32 -11.11
CA SER A 297 28.69 -7.73 -11.27
C SER A 297 29.65 -7.00 -10.33
N GLY A 298 29.13 -6.15 -9.43
CA GLY A 298 29.91 -5.36 -8.48
C GLY A 298 29.48 -5.63 -7.04
N THR A 299 29.98 -4.84 -6.11
CA THR A 299 29.58 -4.86 -4.70
C THR A 299 28.47 -3.86 -4.44
N VAL A 300 27.67 -4.12 -3.40
CA VAL A 300 26.64 -3.20 -2.91
C VAL A 300 26.66 -3.15 -1.39
N GLN A 301 26.32 -2.01 -0.81
CA GLN A 301 25.91 -1.95 0.59
C GLN A 301 24.39 -2.06 0.67
N LEU A 302 23.88 -2.80 1.64
CA LEU A 302 22.45 -3.04 1.84
C LEU A 302 22.02 -2.60 3.23
N LEU A 303 20.86 -1.96 3.29
CA LEU A 303 20.15 -1.66 4.52
C LEU A 303 18.75 -2.26 4.43
N ALA A 304 18.22 -2.71 5.56
CA ALA A 304 16.83 -3.15 5.66
C ALA A 304 16.20 -2.60 6.94
N ASP A 305 15.08 -1.91 6.78
CA ASP A 305 14.26 -1.40 7.87
C ASP A 305 12.92 -2.15 7.88
N VAL A 306 12.50 -2.71 9.02
CA VAL A 306 11.21 -3.40 9.17
C VAL A 306 10.12 -2.40 9.54
N ALA A 307 8.95 -2.51 8.89
CA ALA A 307 7.77 -1.67 9.14
C ALA A 307 6.58 -2.46 9.72
N GLY A 308 6.65 -3.79 9.70
CA GLY A 308 5.63 -4.67 10.23
C GLY A 308 5.79 -6.11 9.76
N TYR A 309 4.91 -6.98 10.21
CA TYR A 309 4.90 -8.40 9.86
C TYR A 309 3.49 -8.95 9.69
N PHE A 310 3.38 -10.12 9.07
CA PHE A 310 2.13 -10.85 8.92
C PHE A 310 2.15 -12.11 9.80
N VAL A 311 1.04 -12.33 10.51
CA VAL A 311 0.85 -13.50 11.37
C VAL A 311 0.88 -14.79 10.52
N ALA A 312 1.53 -15.83 11.02
CA ALA A 312 1.61 -17.13 10.35
C ALA A 312 0.32 -17.94 10.47
N GLY A 313 0.16 -18.88 9.54
CA GLY A 313 -0.99 -19.79 9.45
C GLY A 313 -1.72 -19.64 8.11
N ASP A 314 -2.84 -20.35 7.99
CA ASP A 314 -3.67 -20.33 6.80
C ASP A 314 -4.67 -19.18 6.87
N ALA A 315 -4.41 -18.13 6.10
CA ALA A 315 -5.28 -16.96 6.04
C ALA A 315 -6.62 -17.32 5.37
N ALA A 316 -7.71 -17.18 6.14
CA ALA A 316 -9.07 -17.51 5.70
C ALA A 316 -10.03 -16.30 5.70
N VAL A 317 -9.61 -15.16 6.27
CA VAL A 317 -10.46 -13.97 6.41
C VAL A 317 -10.18 -12.95 5.30
N PRO A 318 -11.20 -12.21 4.81
CA PRO A 318 -10.99 -11.13 3.84
C PRO A 318 -9.98 -10.09 4.33
N GLY A 319 -9.09 -9.66 3.44
CA GLY A 319 -8.06 -8.68 3.75
C GLY A 319 -6.82 -9.25 4.45
N ALA A 320 -6.81 -10.54 4.82
CA ALA A 320 -5.61 -11.21 5.31
C ALA A 320 -4.62 -11.51 4.16
N PHE A 321 -3.34 -11.47 4.50
CA PHE A 321 -2.24 -11.74 3.58
C PHE A 321 -1.91 -13.23 3.49
N VAL A 322 -1.80 -13.73 2.26
CA VAL A 322 -1.30 -15.07 1.97
C VAL A 322 0.14 -14.95 1.45
N SER A 323 1.11 -15.45 2.22
CA SER A 323 2.50 -15.50 1.78
C SER A 323 2.68 -16.57 0.69
N LEU A 324 3.22 -16.19 -0.47
CA LEU A 324 3.54 -17.11 -1.56
C LEU A 324 5.05 -17.07 -1.84
N ALA A 325 5.57 -18.15 -2.43
CA ALA A 325 6.92 -18.11 -3.00
C ALA A 325 6.93 -17.11 -4.17
N PRO A 326 7.90 -16.17 -4.23
CA PRO A 326 7.95 -15.19 -5.30
C PRO A 326 8.06 -15.84 -6.68
N SER A 327 7.16 -15.50 -7.59
CA SER A 327 7.19 -15.90 -8.98
C SER A 327 6.99 -14.68 -9.89
N ARG A 328 7.58 -14.73 -11.08
CA ARG A 328 7.38 -13.69 -12.09
C ARG A 328 6.08 -13.99 -12.82
N VAL A 329 5.06 -13.14 -12.66
CA VAL A 329 3.74 -13.32 -13.31
C VAL A 329 3.61 -12.60 -14.64
N LEU A 330 4.51 -11.65 -14.92
CA LEU A 330 4.59 -10.90 -16.18
C LEU A 330 6.05 -10.53 -16.47
N ASP A 331 6.50 -10.77 -17.70
CA ASP A 331 7.77 -10.32 -18.27
C ASP A 331 7.57 -9.89 -19.72
N THR A 332 7.59 -8.58 -19.95
CA THR A 332 7.42 -8.01 -21.30
C THR A 332 8.66 -8.18 -22.18
N ARG A 333 9.79 -8.66 -21.64
CA ARG A 333 11.02 -8.89 -22.41
C ARG A 333 11.03 -10.27 -23.06
N SER A 334 10.52 -11.27 -22.34
CA SER A 334 10.44 -12.66 -22.79
C SER A 334 9.05 -13.08 -23.26
N GLY A 335 8.05 -12.19 -23.16
CA GLY A 335 6.66 -12.51 -23.48
C GLY A 335 5.96 -13.39 -22.43
N HIS A 336 6.54 -13.53 -21.24
CA HIS A 336 5.91 -14.25 -20.14
C HIS A 336 4.68 -13.47 -19.65
N GLY A 337 3.49 -14.06 -19.67
CA GLY A 337 2.26 -13.40 -19.21
C GLY A 337 1.76 -12.23 -20.07
N GLY A 338 2.42 -11.88 -21.18
CA GLY A 338 2.04 -10.76 -22.06
C GLY A 338 2.74 -10.77 -23.43
N SER A 339 2.26 -10.00 -24.41
CA SER A 339 2.75 -10.01 -25.80
C SER A 339 3.93 -9.06 -26.09
N GLY A 340 4.95 -9.02 -25.23
CA GLY A 340 6.17 -8.24 -25.47
C GLY A 340 6.15 -6.80 -24.91
N PRO A 341 7.09 -5.94 -25.35
CA PRO A 341 7.28 -4.58 -24.81
C PRO A 341 6.02 -3.71 -24.87
N VAL A 342 5.89 -2.79 -23.90
CA VAL A 342 4.76 -1.86 -23.86
C VAL A 342 5.01 -0.72 -24.84
N ALA A 343 4.17 -0.60 -25.87
CA ALA A 343 4.19 0.53 -26.77
C ALA A 343 3.82 1.83 -26.04
N ALA A 344 4.33 2.97 -26.51
CA ALA A 344 3.95 4.28 -25.98
C ALA A 344 2.42 4.44 -25.98
N ARG A 345 1.85 4.84 -24.83
CA ARG A 345 0.40 4.98 -24.60
C ARG A 345 -0.40 3.67 -24.73
N GLY A 346 0.24 2.51 -24.80
CA GLY A 346 -0.42 1.21 -24.80
C GLY A 346 -1.12 0.92 -23.47
N ARG A 347 -2.29 0.26 -23.52
CA ARG A 347 -2.98 -0.25 -22.33
C ARG A 347 -2.93 -1.77 -22.32
N TRP A 348 -2.80 -2.32 -21.11
CA TRP A 348 -2.94 -3.76 -20.87
C TRP A 348 -4.18 -4.00 -20.04
N ARG A 349 -4.96 -5.01 -20.46
CA ARG A 349 -5.93 -5.65 -19.57
C ARG A 349 -5.31 -6.97 -19.14
N CYS A 350 -5.08 -7.11 -17.84
CA CYS A 350 -4.63 -8.34 -17.23
C CYS A 350 -5.84 -9.05 -16.63
N ARG A 351 -5.99 -10.33 -16.95
CA ARG A 351 -7.00 -11.20 -16.35
C ARG A 351 -6.30 -12.36 -15.68
N TRP A 352 -6.63 -12.58 -14.41
CA TRP A 352 -6.31 -13.82 -13.73
C TRP A 352 -7.20 -14.91 -14.30
N LEU A 353 -6.58 -15.90 -14.94
CA LEU A 353 -7.28 -17.04 -15.51
C LEU A 353 -7.56 -18.10 -14.43
N VAL A 354 -6.57 -18.29 -13.55
CA VAL A 354 -6.59 -19.15 -12.36
C VAL A 354 -5.53 -18.63 -11.38
N VAL A 355 -5.55 -19.08 -10.12
CA VAL A 355 -4.54 -18.73 -9.11
C VAL A 355 -3.14 -18.96 -9.67
N GLY A 356 -2.32 -17.91 -9.69
CA GLY A 356 -0.93 -17.98 -10.18
C GLY A 356 -0.75 -17.83 -11.69
N VAL A 357 -1.82 -17.75 -12.49
CA VAL A 357 -1.73 -17.53 -13.95
C VAL A 357 -2.40 -16.22 -14.35
N CYS A 358 -1.58 -15.22 -14.65
CA CYS A 358 -2.02 -13.94 -15.19
C CYS A 358 -1.77 -13.88 -16.70
N ARG A 359 -2.77 -13.49 -17.47
CA ARG A 359 -2.60 -13.20 -18.91
C ARG A 359 -2.97 -11.75 -19.19
N CYS A 360 -2.01 -10.98 -19.66
CA CYS A 360 -2.19 -9.62 -20.11
C CYS A 360 -2.27 -9.62 -21.65
N ARG A 361 -3.28 -8.92 -22.21
CA ARG A 361 -3.34 -8.60 -23.65
C ARG A 361 -3.24 -7.10 -23.85
N GLY A 362 -2.47 -6.69 -24.86
CA GLY A 362 -2.44 -5.30 -25.31
C GLY A 362 -3.77 -4.95 -25.98
N CYS A 363 -4.46 -3.94 -25.48
CA CYS A 363 -5.68 -3.41 -26.11
C CYS A 363 -5.29 -2.29 -27.07
N ARG A 364 -5.64 -2.42 -28.36
CA ARG A 364 -5.44 -1.37 -29.38
C ARG A 364 -6.68 -0.48 -29.62
N ARG A 365 -7.86 -0.80 -29.07
CA ARG A 365 -9.09 -0.01 -29.32
C ARG A 365 -9.94 0.18 -28.06
N TRP A 366 -10.54 1.37 -27.99
CA TRP A 366 -11.62 1.73 -27.08
C TRP A 366 -12.87 0.91 -27.49
N CYS A 367 -13.51 0.28 -26.51
CA CYS A 367 -14.91 -0.12 -26.54
C CYS A 367 -15.51 0.37 -25.23
#